data_AF-A0A2X0JZR1-F1
#
_entry.id   AF-A0A2X0JZR1-F1
#
_cell.length_a   1.000
_cell.length_b   1.000
_cell.length_c   1.000
_cell.angle_alpha   90.00
_cell.angle_beta   90.00
_cell.angle_gamma   90.00
#
_symmetry.space_group_name_H-M   'P 1'
#
loop_
_entity.id
_entity.type
_entity.pdbx_description
1 polymer ?
#
loop_
_entity_poly.entity_id
_entity_poly.type
_entity_poly.pdbx_seq_one_letter_code
_entity_poly.pdbx_strand_id
1 'polypeptide(L)'
;MAEVPSVRLSVLRAGLAARLPGPPRAPAPEPGGGGRRARRGRVPAGVPDPGAALAVPAATTCVPDGRGPGMNGPLIARPTGLPHPQQPQTTAQLALPPVPGDAFHAPEPVLVPETRPVRVSVDNNRCHIYGICQQEAPEVFRISDGGSLHYTGSVPAEFAAKARQAARCCPMQAIGIQGGGVAASRRRPARTVRSGAGMRGRRRRIVIAGGGLAGLSAANRLRDRGFDGELVLVGEERRRPYSRPPLSKQYLAGELTSDQLTFEAEQDLDAHWLLDTPLTGLDLARGSVLLRGGERLPFDGLVVATGVDAKRLPEAPVFSERVRTIRTLEDAATVRIALHEAQARHVVILGGGFVGCELACTLREHGMDVTLVVHSAPLLRRVLGPKVGAVVGAIQRRAGVDVRVNTQIADWQDHGETLRLRLDDGAELDCDFVVLGLGSQPRTEWLRDSGLEVSDGVLCWPTAHAVDQWGRVLPHVVAAGDVARWPNARFDEVPRRVEHLIHAVEMGQHAADALLRGPGRADRFTPVPRFWSEQHGARIQAVGMPALGTDVEIVEGSLRSERFVARYTRPTAYGPQVVGVVAFDMPVQLLAYRDQIGGSRPRNRVTARSRRRR
;
A
#
# COMPACT_ATOMS: atom_id res chain seq x y z
N MET A 1 -16.77 -2.29 55.69
CA MET A 1 -18.00 -3.11 55.60
C MET A 1 -18.45 -3.13 54.16
N ALA A 2 -18.82 -4.32 53.68
CA ALA A 2 -19.14 -4.73 52.30
C ALA A 2 -17.93 -5.15 51.43
N GLU A 3 -17.59 -6.43 51.56
CA GLU A 3 -16.75 -7.25 50.68
C GLU A 3 -17.46 -7.56 49.36
N VAL A 4 -16.69 -7.73 48.28
CA VAL A 4 -17.14 -8.34 47.01
C VAL A 4 -16.15 -9.48 46.69
N PRO A 5 -16.62 -10.71 46.40
CA PRO A 5 -15.77 -11.90 46.39
C PRO A 5 -15.07 -12.17 45.05
N SER A 6 -13.87 -12.73 45.14
CA SER A 6 -13.08 -13.28 44.03
C SER A 6 -13.66 -14.59 43.51
N VAL A 7 -13.91 -14.70 42.21
CA VAL A 7 -14.26 -15.96 41.55
C VAL A 7 -13.00 -16.58 40.94
N ARG A 8 -12.55 -17.70 41.50
CA ARG A 8 -11.56 -18.61 40.91
C ARG A 8 -12.28 -19.53 39.92
N LEU A 9 -11.80 -19.62 38.68
CA LEU A 9 -12.20 -20.68 37.75
C LEU A 9 -11.19 -21.83 37.80
N SER A 10 -11.59 -22.92 38.45
CA SER A 10 -11.02 -24.26 38.30
C SER A 10 -11.90 -25.05 37.33
N VAL A 11 -11.33 -25.60 36.25
CA VAL A 11 -12.05 -26.56 35.41
C VAL A 11 -11.26 -27.87 35.36
N LEU A 12 -11.97 -28.92 35.77
CA LEU A 12 -11.55 -30.30 35.88
C LEU A 12 -11.24 -30.94 34.52
N ARG A 13 -10.21 -31.80 34.54
CA ARG A 13 -10.02 -32.93 33.62
C ARG A 13 -11.16 -33.93 33.78
N ALA A 14 -11.81 -34.31 32.69
CA ALA A 14 -12.50 -35.58 32.55
C ALA A 14 -12.39 -36.04 31.10
N GLY A 15 -11.81 -37.23 30.91
CA GLY A 15 -11.54 -37.82 29.61
C GLY A 15 -12.77 -38.44 28.98
N LEU A 16 -12.82 -38.40 27.64
CA LEU A 16 -13.60 -39.32 26.84
C LEU A 16 -12.70 -39.81 25.70
N ALA A 17 -12.39 -41.11 25.73
CA ALA A 17 -11.64 -41.80 24.69
C ALA A 17 -12.57 -42.07 23.50
N ALA A 18 -12.24 -41.52 22.33
CA ALA A 18 -12.78 -41.94 21.05
C ALA A 18 -11.62 -42.28 20.12
N ARG A 19 -11.49 -43.58 19.80
CA ARG A 19 -10.53 -44.11 18.83
C ARG A 19 -10.96 -43.68 17.41
N LEU A 20 -10.05 -43.08 16.66
CA LEU A 20 -10.15 -42.91 15.20
C LEU A 20 -8.79 -43.23 14.55
N PRO A 21 -8.78 -43.65 13.28
CA PRO A 21 -7.79 -44.59 12.73
C PRO A 21 -6.49 -43.92 12.28
N GLY A 22 -5.40 -44.68 12.34
CA GLY A 22 -4.06 -44.23 11.94
C GLY A 22 -3.91 -43.98 10.43
N PRO A 23 -2.90 -43.17 10.04
CA PRO A 23 -2.65 -42.79 8.65
C PRO A 23 -2.14 -43.98 7.80
N PRO A 24 -2.41 -43.97 6.48
CA PRO A 24 -1.97 -45.05 5.58
C PRO A 24 -0.45 -45.05 5.38
N ARG A 25 0.14 -46.25 5.42
CA ARG A 25 1.56 -46.50 5.12
C ARG A 25 1.86 -46.27 3.64
N ALA A 26 2.96 -45.57 3.36
CA ALA A 26 3.54 -45.48 2.02
C ALA A 26 4.10 -46.85 1.57
N PRO A 27 4.09 -47.18 0.26
CA PRO A 27 4.57 -48.46 -0.23
C PRO A 27 6.11 -48.50 -0.32
N ALA A 28 6.69 -49.62 0.10
CA ALA A 28 8.09 -49.98 -0.13
C ALA A 28 8.30 -50.43 -1.60
N PRO A 29 9.51 -50.26 -2.17
CA PRO A 29 9.81 -50.67 -3.54
C PRO A 29 10.19 -52.15 -3.60
N GLU A 30 9.63 -52.88 -4.58
CA GLU A 30 10.09 -54.24 -4.89
C GLU A 30 11.22 -54.28 -5.93
N PRO A 31 12.06 -55.33 -5.93
CA PRO A 31 13.33 -55.41 -6.65
C PRO A 31 13.30 -56.33 -7.89
N GLY A 32 14.37 -56.26 -8.70
CA GLY A 32 14.72 -57.23 -9.75
C GLY A 32 14.85 -56.53 -11.12
N GLY A 33 16.03 -56.42 -11.73
CA GLY A 33 16.88 -57.52 -12.20
C GLY A 33 16.36 -58.00 -13.56
N GLY A 34 17.08 -58.04 -14.68
CA GLY A 34 18.46 -57.77 -15.05
C GLY A 34 18.55 -57.90 -16.58
N GLY A 35 19.74 -57.79 -17.17
CA GLY A 35 19.96 -58.22 -18.56
C GLY A 35 20.95 -57.40 -19.37
N ARG A 36 22.21 -57.83 -19.35
CA ARG A 36 23.34 -57.35 -20.14
C ARG A 36 23.18 -57.62 -21.64
N ARG A 37 23.72 -56.74 -22.52
CA ARG A 37 24.75 -57.08 -23.54
C ARG A 37 25.27 -55.86 -24.35
N ALA A 38 26.54 -55.53 -24.08
CA ALA A 38 27.67 -55.34 -24.99
C ALA A 38 27.65 -54.39 -26.24
N ARG A 39 28.52 -53.38 -26.12
CA ARG A 39 29.63 -52.94 -27.03
C ARG A 39 29.31 -52.33 -28.41
N ARG A 40 29.74 -51.06 -28.59
CA ARG A 40 30.89 -50.64 -29.44
C ARG A 40 31.22 -49.13 -29.29
N GLY A 41 32.46 -48.84 -28.87
CA GLY A 41 33.42 -48.06 -29.66
C GLY A 41 33.46 -46.51 -29.66
N ARG A 42 34.39 -45.97 -28.86
CA ARG A 42 35.34 -44.84 -29.06
C ARG A 42 34.94 -43.37 -28.76
N VAL A 43 35.93 -42.71 -28.17
CA VAL A 43 36.13 -41.44 -27.40
C VAL A 43 37.00 -40.51 -28.33
N PRO A 44 37.40 -39.23 -28.06
CA PRO A 44 37.57 -38.64 -26.72
C PRO A 44 37.52 -37.12 -26.43
N ALA A 45 37.53 -36.87 -25.10
CA ALA A 45 38.34 -35.92 -24.31
C ALA A 45 37.82 -34.51 -23.93
N GLY A 46 37.79 -34.27 -22.61
CA GLY A 46 38.39 -33.05 -22.02
C GLY A 46 37.57 -32.29 -20.97
N VAL A 47 37.77 -32.60 -19.68
CA VAL A 47 37.68 -31.65 -18.54
C VAL A 47 38.97 -31.85 -17.71
N PRO A 48 39.50 -30.85 -16.98
CA PRO A 48 39.00 -30.57 -15.62
C PRO A 48 39.01 -29.08 -15.18
N ASP A 49 38.20 -28.80 -14.15
CA ASP A 49 38.26 -27.70 -13.15
C ASP A 49 39.66 -27.62 -12.46
N PRO A 50 40.08 -26.63 -11.59
CA PRO A 50 39.29 -25.85 -10.61
C PRO A 50 39.79 -24.41 -10.20
N GLY A 51 39.02 -23.72 -9.34
CA GLY A 51 39.57 -23.11 -8.09
C GLY A 51 40.01 -21.62 -8.00
N ALA A 52 39.19 -20.83 -7.27
CA ALA A 52 39.50 -19.89 -6.17
C ALA A 52 40.46 -18.65 -6.27
N ALA A 53 39.90 -17.54 -5.75
CA ALA A 53 40.49 -16.42 -4.98
C ALA A 53 41.28 -15.29 -5.68
N LEU A 54 40.89 -14.02 -5.44
CA LEU A 54 41.67 -13.04 -4.65
C LEU A 54 41.05 -11.62 -4.61
N ALA A 55 41.44 -10.89 -3.57
CA ALA A 55 40.89 -9.65 -3.04
C ALA A 55 41.57 -8.36 -3.55
N VAL A 56 40.97 -7.24 -3.12
CA VAL A 56 41.28 -5.80 -3.23
C VAL A 56 42.75 -5.42 -2.90
N PRO A 57 43.24 -4.24 -3.33
CA PRO A 57 43.73 -3.30 -2.31
C PRO A 57 43.39 -1.81 -2.52
N ALA A 58 43.69 -1.06 -1.45
CA ALA A 58 43.20 0.24 -1.02
C ALA A 58 43.94 1.48 -1.58
N ALA A 59 43.41 2.64 -1.19
CA ALA A 59 43.80 4.01 -1.56
C ALA A 59 45.13 4.51 -0.97
N THR A 60 45.69 5.57 -1.58
CA THR A 60 46.54 6.56 -0.89
C THR A 60 46.41 7.96 -1.53
N THR A 61 46.47 8.95 -0.66
CA THR A 61 46.29 10.41 -0.77
C THR A 61 47.42 11.18 -1.49
N CYS A 62 47.11 12.35 -2.09
CA CYS A 62 47.73 13.68 -1.84
C CYS A 62 47.25 14.77 -2.83
N VAL A 63 47.26 16.02 -2.37
CA VAL A 63 46.93 17.34 -3.00
C VAL A 63 48.12 18.29 -2.65
N PRO A 64 48.35 19.55 -3.12
CA PRO A 64 47.89 20.40 -4.25
C PRO A 64 49.05 21.06 -5.08
N ASP A 65 48.70 22.04 -5.94
CA ASP A 65 49.46 23.21 -6.50
C ASP A 65 49.64 23.15 -8.04
N GLY A 66 49.49 24.22 -8.85
CA GLY A 66 49.17 25.63 -8.66
C GLY A 66 49.18 26.38 -10.03
N ARG A 67 48.46 27.51 -10.09
CA ARG A 67 48.62 28.75 -10.92
C ARG A 67 49.06 28.72 -12.40
N GLY A 68 48.15 29.19 -13.29
CA GLY A 68 48.38 30.32 -14.22
C GLY A 68 48.99 30.08 -15.62
N PRO A 69 49.08 31.11 -16.50
CA PRO A 69 48.12 31.34 -17.59
C PRO A 69 48.73 31.47 -19.01
N GLY A 70 47.89 31.46 -20.06
CA GLY A 70 48.10 32.32 -21.23
C GLY A 70 48.24 31.69 -22.63
N MET A 71 47.27 32.03 -23.49
CA MET A 71 47.42 32.58 -24.84
C MET A 71 47.59 31.68 -26.10
N ASN A 72 46.66 31.95 -27.03
CA ASN A 72 46.75 31.95 -28.50
C ASN A 72 46.62 30.64 -29.30
N GLY A 73 45.41 30.40 -29.80
CA GLY A 73 45.14 29.55 -30.98
C GLY A 73 44.30 30.34 -32.01
N PRO A 74 44.70 30.38 -33.30
CA PRO A 74 44.05 31.19 -34.32
C PRO A 74 42.81 30.51 -34.96
N LEU A 75 41.94 31.35 -35.51
CA LEU A 75 40.70 31.00 -36.22
C LEU A 75 40.94 30.54 -37.67
N ILE A 76 40.30 29.41 -37.98
CA ILE A 76 39.56 29.06 -39.20
C ILE A 76 40.34 28.79 -40.50
N ALA A 77 40.23 27.53 -40.95
CA ALA A 77 39.89 27.19 -42.33
C ALA A 77 38.88 26.00 -42.34
N ARG A 78 37.73 26.18 -43.01
CA ARG A 78 36.67 25.18 -43.19
C ARG A 78 37.07 24.12 -44.23
N PRO A 79 36.61 22.86 -44.04
CA PRO A 79 36.16 22.05 -45.16
C PRO A 79 34.69 21.61 -45.02
N THR A 80 33.90 21.99 -46.02
CA THR A 80 32.90 21.18 -46.74
C THR A 80 32.05 20.14 -45.98
N GLY A 81 30.76 20.46 -45.84
CA GLY A 81 29.63 19.61 -46.23
C GLY A 81 29.53 18.21 -45.60
N LEU A 82 29.01 18.15 -44.38
CA LEU A 82 28.41 16.94 -43.83
C LEU A 82 26.90 16.94 -44.11
N PRO A 83 26.29 15.81 -44.50
CA PRO A 83 24.89 15.74 -44.87
C PRO A 83 24.01 16.08 -43.66
N HIS A 84 22.92 16.82 -43.92
CA HIS A 84 21.90 17.15 -42.94
C HIS A 84 21.48 15.91 -42.13
N PRO A 85 21.28 16.02 -40.80
CA PRO A 85 20.62 14.96 -40.06
C PRO A 85 19.27 14.74 -40.71
N GLN A 86 19.09 13.55 -41.30
CA GLN A 86 17.80 13.13 -41.82
C GLN A 86 16.79 13.33 -40.71
N GLN A 87 15.75 14.11 -41.00
CA GLN A 87 14.58 14.23 -40.15
C GLN A 87 14.17 12.82 -39.72
N PRO A 88 13.87 12.60 -38.42
CA PRO A 88 13.32 11.32 -38.00
C PRO A 88 12.12 11.04 -38.90
N GLN A 89 12.21 9.95 -39.66
CA GLN A 89 11.11 9.50 -40.50
C GLN A 89 9.90 9.43 -39.58
N THR A 90 8.89 10.23 -39.90
CA THR A 90 7.57 10.21 -39.28
C THR A 90 7.05 8.79 -39.35
N THR A 91 7.27 8.03 -38.29
CA THR A 91 6.41 6.91 -37.96
C THR A 91 5.03 7.52 -37.86
N ALA A 92 4.17 7.19 -38.81
CA ALA A 92 2.78 7.60 -38.80
C ALA A 92 2.23 7.31 -37.42
N GLN A 93 1.98 8.38 -36.67
CA GLN A 93 1.29 8.37 -35.40
C GLN A 93 -0.07 7.73 -35.66
N LEU A 94 -0.20 6.44 -35.37
CA LEU A 94 -1.46 5.89 -34.93
C LEU A 94 -1.68 6.41 -33.51
N ALA A 95 -1.88 7.72 -33.40
CA ALA A 95 -2.60 8.28 -32.28
C ALA A 95 -3.98 7.62 -32.34
N LEU A 96 -4.32 6.85 -31.32
CA LEU A 96 -5.71 6.48 -31.10
C LEU A 96 -6.53 7.76 -31.20
N PRO A 97 -7.67 7.77 -31.93
CA PRO A 97 -8.52 8.93 -31.95
C PRO A 97 -8.81 9.30 -30.49
N PRO A 98 -8.65 10.58 -30.09
CA PRO A 98 -8.95 11.00 -28.74
C PRO A 98 -10.38 10.55 -28.46
N VAL A 99 -10.55 9.66 -27.46
CA VAL A 99 -11.90 9.34 -27.02
C VAL A 99 -12.42 10.65 -26.44
N PRO A 100 -13.49 11.25 -27.01
CA PRO A 100 -13.98 12.55 -26.56
C PRO A 100 -14.19 12.56 -25.05
N GLY A 101 -14.08 13.70 -24.35
CA GLY A 101 -14.20 13.73 -22.87
C GLY A 101 -15.54 13.21 -22.31
N ASP A 102 -16.51 12.94 -23.18
CA ASP A 102 -17.79 12.30 -22.92
C ASP A 102 -17.81 10.80 -23.34
N ALA A 103 -16.63 10.22 -23.56
CA ALA A 103 -16.34 8.85 -23.96
C ALA A 103 -17.12 7.79 -23.20
N PHE A 104 -17.40 8.04 -21.92
CA PHE A 104 -18.11 7.12 -21.06
C PHE A 104 -19.59 7.48 -20.90
N HIS A 105 -20.03 8.66 -21.39
CA HIS A 105 -21.41 9.20 -21.34
C HIS A 105 -22.25 8.51 -20.27
N ALA A 106 -21.75 8.53 -19.03
CA ALA A 106 -22.55 8.06 -17.91
C ALA A 106 -23.55 9.20 -17.67
N PRO A 107 -24.88 8.97 -17.81
CA PRO A 107 -25.85 9.96 -17.33
C PRO A 107 -25.48 10.28 -15.88
N GLU A 108 -25.58 11.54 -15.43
CA GLU A 108 -25.26 11.92 -14.05
C GLU A 108 -25.90 10.92 -13.08
N PRO A 109 -25.10 10.04 -12.45
CA PRO A 109 -25.64 9.00 -11.62
C PRO A 109 -25.75 9.60 -10.22
N VAL A 110 -26.96 10.03 -9.92
CA VAL A 110 -27.44 10.17 -8.56
C VAL A 110 -27.60 8.73 -8.05
N LEU A 111 -26.97 8.40 -6.92
CA LEU A 111 -27.18 7.13 -6.21
C LEU A 111 -28.66 6.73 -6.33
N VAL A 112 -28.94 5.55 -6.89
CA VAL A 112 -30.32 5.13 -7.17
C VAL A 112 -31.14 5.22 -5.88
N PRO A 113 -32.17 6.08 -5.79
CA PRO A 113 -32.93 6.25 -4.55
C PRO A 113 -33.54 4.92 -4.12
N GLU A 114 -33.37 4.57 -2.85
CA GLU A 114 -34.07 3.42 -2.28
C GLU A 114 -35.51 3.79 -1.94
N THR A 115 -36.39 2.80 -1.95
CA THR A 115 -37.81 3.01 -1.66
C THR A 115 -38.19 2.73 -0.21
N ARG A 116 -37.23 2.26 0.59
CA ARG A 116 -37.45 1.86 1.99
C ARG A 116 -36.34 2.42 2.87
N PRO A 117 -36.65 2.76 4.12
CA PRO A 117 -35.64 3.16 5.09
C PRO A 117 -34.68 2.02 5.39
N VAL A 118 -33.49 2.37 5.87
CA VAL A 118 -32.49 1.41 6.34
C VAL A 118 -32.14 1.68 7.80
N ARG A 119 -31.81 0.62 8.52
CA ARG A 119 -31.22 0.72 9.84
C ARG A 119 -29.69 0.73 9.70
N VAL A 120 -29.06 1.72 10.31
CA VAL A 120 -27.60 1.84 10.40
C VAL A 120 -27.17 1.49 11.81
N SER A 121 -26.06 0.77 11.92
CA SER A 121 -25.35 0.50 13.16
C SER A 121 -23.86 0.74 12.95
N VAL A 122 -23.15 1.19 13.99
CA VAL A 122 -21.70 1.34 13.96
C VAL A 122 -21.08 0.53 15.09
N ASP A 123 -20.16 -0.36 14.73
CA ASP A 123 -19.28 -1.06 15.67
C ASP A 123 -18.18 -0.10 16.16
N ASN A 124 -18.33 0.38 17.39
CA ASN A 124 -17.38 1.31 18.00
C ASN A 124 -16.02 0.67 18.32
N ASN A 125 -15.93 -0.66 18.39
CA ASN A 125 -14.65 -1.35 18.58
C ASN A 125 -13.85 -1.43 17.28
N ARG A 126 -14.53 -1.33 16.12
CA ARG A 126 -13.90 -1.27 14.80
C ARG A 126 -13.81 0.14 14.23
N CYS A 127 -14.61 1.08 14.71
CA CYS A 127 -14.64 2.44 14.18
C CYS A 127 -13.46 3.27 14.72
N HIS A 128 -12.64 3.81 13.82
CA HIS A 128 -11.55 4.72 14.17
C HIS A 128 -11.85 6.20 13.84
N ILE A 129 -13.13 6.53 13.60
CA ILE A 129 -13.64 7.91 13.44
C ILE A 129 -12.88 8.69 12.36
N TYR A 130 -12.86 8.06 11.20
CA TYR A 130 -12.09 8.46 10.05
C TYR A 130 -12.79 9.49 9.16
N GLY A 131 -14.12 9.57 9.24
CA GLY A 131 -14.91 10.59 8.57
C GLY A 131 -15.23 10.34 7.09
N ILE A 132 -14.84 9.19 6.51
CA ILE A 132 -15.28 8.81 5.16
C ILE A 132 -16.80 8.70 5.11
N CYS A 133 -17.41 8.11 6.14
CA CYS A 133 -18.87 8.01 6.22
C CYS A 133 -19.57 9.38 6.23
N GLN A 134 -19.00 10.38 6.90
CA GLN A 134 -19.50 11.76 6.85
C GLN A 134 -19.29 12.41 5.48
N GLN A 135 -18.23 12.07 4.75
CA GLN A 135 -18.01 12.59 3.40
C GLN A 135 -19.03 12.01 2.41
N GLU A 136 -19.35 10.72 2.52
CA GLU A 136 -20.31 10.04 1.64
C GLU A 136 -21.77 10.37 2.00
N ALA A 137 -22.08 10.52 3.29
CA ALA A 137 -23.44 10.73 3.78
C ALA A 137 -23.45 11.69 5.01
N PRO A 138 -23.16 12.98 4.82
CA PRO A 138 -23.11 13.96 5.92
C PRO A 138 -24.46 14.17 6.62
N GLU A 139 -25.56 13.81 5.97
CA GLU A 139 -26.91 13.82 6.55
C GLU A 139 -27.15 12.66 7.51
N VAL A 140 -26.37 11.58 7.38
CA VAL A 140 -26.47 10.36 8.18
C VAL A 140 -25.39 10.29 9.24
N PHE A 141 -24.17 10.73 8.94
CA PHE A 141 -23.00 10.63 9.82
C PHE A 141 -22.40 12.01 10.07
N ARG A 142 -22.17 12.34 11.34
CA ARG A 142 -21.51 13.58 11.75
C ARG A 142 -20.53 13.31 12.88
N ILE A 143 -19.29 13.72 12.69
CA ILE A 143 -18.25 13.72 13.72
C ILE A 143 -18.37 15.06 14.45
N SER A 144 -18.56 15.02 15.76
CA SER A 144 -18.57 16.24 16.59
C SER A 144 -17.16 16.81 16.75
N ASP A 145 -17.07 18.07 17.19
CA ASP A 145 -15.78 18.71 17.49
C ASP A 145 -15.01 17.95 18.59
N GLY A 146 -15.73 17.28 19.50
CA GLY A 146 -15.19 16.38 20.52
C GLY A 146 -14.84 14.98 20.00
N GLY A 147 -14.88 14.76 18.68
CA GLY A 147 -14.39 13.55 18.04
C GLY A 147 -15.23 12.31 18.19
N SER A 148 -16.51 12.45 18.54
CA SER A 148 -17.45 11.33 18.58
C SER A 148 -18.23 11.26 17.27
N LEU A 149 -18.37 10.06 16.72
CA LEU A 149 -19.23 9.82 15.57
C LEU A 149 -20.69 9.73 16.02
N HIS A 150 -21.50 10.67 15.59
CA HIS A 150 -22.95 10.64 15.70
C HIS A 150 -23.54 10.13 14.38
N TYR A 151 -24.57 9.29 14.46
CA TYR A 151 -25.25 8.80 13.26
C TYR A 151 -26.74 8.58 13.48
N THR A 152 -27.52 8.69 12.39
CA THR A 152 -28.95 8.41 12.38
C THR A 152 -29.17 6.91 12.27
N GLY A 153 -29.67 6.27 13.33
CA GLY A 153 -29.88 4.81 13.36
C GLY A 153 -31.00 4.31 12.44
N SER A 154 -32.03 5.13 12.21
CA SER A 154 -33.11 4.85 11.25
C SER A 154 -33.07 5.86 10.13
N VAL A 155 -32.41 5.51 9.02
CA VAL A 155 -32.15 6.41 7.90
C VAL A 155 -33.35 6.40 6.93
N PRO A 156 -33.93 7.57 6.61
CA PRO A 156 -34.97 7.68 5.60
C PRO A 156 -34.56 7.14 4.23
N ALA A 157 -35.55 6.71 3.44
CA ALA A 157 -35.32 6.08 2.13
C ALA A 157 -34.49 6.95 1.17
N GLU A 158 -34.67 8.27 1.22
CA GLU A 158 -33.92 9.25 0.41
C GLU A 158 -32.41 9.29 0.71
N PHE A 159 -32.00 8.89 1.91
CA PHE A 159 -30.59 8.85 2.34
C PHE A 159 -30.04 7.42 2.44
N ALA A 160 -30.87 6.39 2.26
CA ALA A 160 -30.48 5.00 2.41
C ALA A 160 -29.34 4.59 1.45
N ALA A 161 -29.41 5.01 0.19
CA ALA A 161 -28.37 4.74 -0.79
C ALA A 161 -27.03 5.40 -0.40
N LYS A 162 -27.06 6.63 0.15
CA LYS A 162 -25.88 7.30 0.70
C LYS A 162 -25.32 6.58 1.92
N ALA A 163 -26.19 6.10 2.83
CA ALA A 163 -25.75 5.32 3.99
C ALA A 163 -25.03 4.04 3.57
N ARG A 164 -25.56 3.31 2.58
CA ARG A 164 -24.87 2.14 2.00
C ARG A 164 -23.55 2.47 1.35
N GLN A 165 -23.49 3.60 0.65
CA GLN A 165 -22.24 4.09 0.12
C GLN A 165 -21.21 4.27 1.22
N ALA A 166 -21.58 4.98 2.30
CA ALA A 166 -20.73 5.20 3.46
C ALA A 166 -20.26 3.87 4.10
N ALA A 167 -21.13 2.85 4.17
CA ALA A 167 -20.75 1.53 4.68
C ALA A 167 -19.75 0.81 3.76
N ARG A 168 -19.99 0.79 2.44
CA ARG A 168 -19.07 0.21 1.45
C ARG A 168 -17.70 0.89 1.45
N CYS A 169 -17.68 2.19 1.70
CA CYS A 169 -16.46 2.99 1.75
C CYS A 169 -15.79 2.98 3.13
N CYS A 170 -16.36 2.31 4.14
CA CYS A 170 -15.75 2.21 5.46
C CYS A 170 -14.63 1.16 5.45
N PRO A 171 -13.34 1.56 5.47
CA PRO A 171 -12.23 0.62 5.35
C PRO A 171 -12.11 -0.33 6.56
N MET A 172 -12.71 0.04 7.69
CA MET A 172 -12.75 -0.78 8.90
C MET A 172 -13.90 -1.80 8.91
N GLN A 173 -14.79 -1.74 7.92
CA GLN A 173 -16.05 -2.49 7.87
C GLN A 173 -16.83 -2.38 9.20
N ALA A 174 -16.89 -1.16 9.75
CA ALA A 174 -17.50 -0.88 11.05
C ALA A 174 -18.98 -0.48 10.96
N ILE A 175 -19.53 -0.33 9.75
CA ILE A 175 -20.89 0.16 9.53
C ILE A 175 -21.73 -1.01 9.02
N GLY A 176 -22.72 -1.42 9.81
CA GLY A 176 -23.69 -2.43 9.41
C GLY A 176 -25.00 -1.79 8.95
N ILE A 177 -25.54 -2.29 7.84
CA ILE A 177 -26.81 -1.79 7.29
C ILE A 177 -27.82 -2.92 7.11
N GLN A 178 -29.05 -2.68 7.55
CA GLN A 178 -30.16 -3.62 7.44
C GLN A 178 -31.40 -2.96 6.85
N GLY A 179 -32.23 -3.73 6.14
CA GLY A 179 -33.45 -3.22 5.51
C GLY A 179 -33.19 -2.62 4.13
N GLY A 180 -34.05 -1.68 3.71
CA GLY A 180 -33.99 -1.08 2.38
C GLY A 180 -34.55 -1.95 1.26
N GLY A 181 -34.35 -1.52 0.02
CA GLY A 181 -34.91 -2.16 -1.16
C GLY A 181 -34.96 -1.20 -2.35
N VAL A 182 -34.31 -1.61 -3.43
CA VAL A 182 -34.55 -1.00 -4.75
C VAL A 182 -36.01 -1.35 -5.09
N ALA A 183 -36.79 -0.37 -5.58
CA ALA A 183 -38.08 -0.71 -6.18
C ALA A 183 -37.83 -1.89 -7.11
N ALA A 184 -38.65 -2.95 -7.01
CA ALA A 184 -38.59 -4.04 -7.96
C ALA A 184 -38.96 -3.50 -9.35
N SER A 185 -38.01 -2.85 -10.02
CA SER A 185 -37.90 -2.94 -11.45
C SER A 185 -37.86 -4.43 -11.68
N ARG A 186 -38.97 -4.97 -12.19
CA ARG A 186 -39.02 -6.32 -12.72
C ARG A 186 -37.78 -6.46 -13.61
N ARG A 187 -36.70 -7.03 -13.08
CA ARG A 187 -35.65 -7.63 -13.89
C ARG A 187 -36.44 -8.65 -14.70
N ARG A 188 -36.84 -8.25 -15.92
CA ARG A 188 -37.49 -9.16 -16.85
C ARG A 188 -36.57 -10.38 -16.87
N PRO A 189 -37.09 -11.60 -16.64
CA PRO A 189 -36.26 -12.79 -16.78
C PRO A 189 -35.57 -12.66 -18.13
N ALA A 190 -34.25 -12.94 -18.15
CA ALA A 190 -33.43 -12.84 -19.33
C ALA A 190 -34.22 -13.43 -20.50
N ARG A 191 -34.66 -12.56 -21.42
CA ARG A 191 -35.42 -13.01 -22.58
C ARG A 191 -34.47 -13.96 -23.29
N THR A 192 -34.85 -15.24 -23.40
CA THR A 192 -34.17 -16.21 -24.25
C THR A 192 -33.92 -15.53 -25.58
N VAL A 193 -32.64 -15.31 -25.89
CA VAL A 193 -32.22 -14.59 -27.09
C VAL A 193 -32.58 -15.50 -28.26
N ARG A 194 -33.74 -15.26 -28.87
CA ARG A 194 -33.96 -15.67 -30.25
C ARG A 194 -32.96 -14.91 -31.10
N SER A 195 -32.19 -15.66 -31.88
CA SER A 195 -31.24 -15.18 -32.87
C SER A 195 -31.91 -14.18 -33.80
N GLY A 196 -31.58 -12.90 -33.60
CA GLY A 196 -31.92 -11.81 -34.49
C GLY A 196 -30.70 -10.92 -34.55
N ALA A 197 -29.92 -11.07 -35.63
CA ALA A 197 -28.78 -10.25 -35.94
C ALA A 197 -29.23 -8.79 -36.17
N GLY A 198 -29.03 -7.95 -35.15
CA GLY A 198 -29.10 -6.50 -35.24
C GLY A 198 -27.93 -5.96 -34.43
N MET A 199 -27.13 -5.08 -35.02
CA MET A 199 -25.91 -4.49 -34.42
C MET A 199 -26.10 -4.11 -32.95
N ARG A 200 -25.67 -4.97 -32.03
CA ARG A 200 -25.44 -4.58 -30.64
C ARG A 200 -24.03 -3.99 -30.60
N GLY A 201 -23.93 -2.68 -30.39
CA GLY A 201 -22.64 -2.04 -30.11
C GLY A 201 -21.95 -2.79 -28.97
N ARG A 202 -20.63 -3.01 -29.10
CA ARG A 202 -19.82 -3.67 -28.07
C ARG A 202 -20.03 -2.93 -26.74
N ARG A 203 -20.38 -3.65 -25.66
CA ARG A 203 -20.44 -3.03 -24.32
C ARG A 203 -19.08 -2.42 -24.03
N ARG A 204 -19.07 -1.17 -23.54
CA ARG A 204 -17.84 -0.52 -23.10
C ARG A 204 -17.24 -1.33 -21.96
N ARG A 205 -15.93 -1.46 -21.93
CA ARG A 205 -15.20 -2.25 -20.96
C ARG A 205 -14.22 -1.40 -20.18
N ILE A 206 -14.30 -1.46 -18.86
CA ILE A 206 -13.27 -0.93 -17.97
C ILE A 206 -12.50 -2.10 -17.36
N VAL A 207 -11.18 -2.05 -17.51
CA VAL A 207 -10.26 -2.98 -16.85
C VAL A 207 -9.67 -2.29 -15.62
N ILE A 208 -9.69 -2.98 -14.50
CA ILE A 208 -9.02 -2.58 -13.26
C ILE A 208 -7.85 -3.52 -13.04
N ALA A 209 -6.65 -3.00 -13.21
CA ALA A 209 -5.39 -3.70 -12.95
C ALA A 209 -5.08 -3.63 -11.45
N GLY A 210 -5.53 -4.62 -10.68
CA GLY A 210 -5.29 -4.73 -9.24
C GLY A 210 -6.52 -5.17 -8.46
N GLY A 211 -6.43 -6.33 -7.80
CA GLY A 211 -7.47 -6.89 -6.92
C GLY A 211 -7.41 -6.41 -5.46
N GLY A 212 -6.81 -5.25 -5.20
CA GLY A 212 -6.70 -4.67 -3.86
C GLY A 212 -7.83 -3.68 -3.51
N LEU A 213 -7.72 -3.03 -2.35
CA LEU A 213 -8.73 -2.08 -1.87
C LEU A 213 -8.96 -0.89 -2.82
N ALA A 214 -7.91 -0.36 -3.44
CA ALA A 214 -8.05 0.72 -4.42
C ALA A 214 -8.86 0.28 -5.65
N GLY A 215 -8.58 -0.91 -6.18
CA GLY A 215 -9.32 -1.50 -7.29
C GLY A 215 -10.78 -1.78 -6.93
N LEU A 216 -11.03 -2.39 -5.76
CA LEU A 216 -12.40 -2.60 -5.27
C LEU A 216 -13.17 -1.28 -5.10
N SER A 217 -12.52 -0.25 -4.56
CA SER A 217 -13.14 1.07 -4.34
C SER A 217 -13.46 1.76 -5.66
N ALA A 218 -12.58 1.66 -6.65
CA ALA A 218 -12.86 2.16 -8.00
C ALA A 218 -14.02 1.38 -8.65
N ALA A 219 -14.04 0.06 -8.52
CA ALA A 219 -15.06 -0.80 -9.10
C ALA A 219 -16.46 -0.52 -8.53
N ASN A 220 -16.56 -0.44 -7.20
CA ASN A 220 -17.78 -0.02 -6.51
C ASN A 220 -18.23 1.35 -7.01
N ARG A 221 -17.30 2.32 -7.04
CA ARG A 221 -17.61 3.68 -7.48
C ARG A 221 -18.09 3.73 -8.93
N LEU A 222 -17.52 2.95 -9.85
CA LEU A 222 -18.00 2.88 -11.23
C LEU A 222 -19.46 2.41 -11.30
N ARG A 223 -19.83 1.39 -10.51
CA ARG A 223 -21.23 0.92 -10.43
C ARG A 223 -22.15 1.93 -9.76
N ASP A 224 -21.71 2.58 -8.68
CA ASP A 224 -22.44 3.68 -8.04
C ASP A 224 -22.65 4.84 -9.00
N ARG A 225 -21.69 5.05 -9.91
CA ARG A 225 -21.74 6.00 -11.01
C ARG A 225 -22.43 5.46 -12.27
N GLY A 226 -23.27 4.44 -12.14
CA GLY A 226 -24.14 3.98 -13.23
C GLY A 226 -23.40 3.44 -14.45
N PHE A 227 -22.10 3.13 -14.37
CA PHE A 227 -21.41 2.44 -15.45
C PHE A 227 -22.01 1.05 -15.60
N ASP A 228 -22.67 0.80 -16.73
CA ASP A 228 -23.40 -0.44 -17.05
C ASP A 228 -22.62 -1.37 -18.01
N GLY A 229 -21.41 -0.94 -18.38
CA GLY A 229 -20.48 -1.69 -19.20
C GLY A 229 -19.83 -2.87 -18.47
N GLU A 230 -19.02 -3.61 -19.22
CA GLU A 230 -18.24 -4.72 -18.70
C GLU A 230 -17.16 -4.20 -17.75
N LEU A 231 -17.06 -4.81 -16.58
CA LEU A 231 -16.04 -4.51 -15.59
C LEU A 231 -15.20 -5.75 -15.36
N VAL A 232 -13.89 -5.63 -15.56
CA VAL A 232 -12.95 -6.75 -15.39
C VAL A 232 -11.90 -6.33 -14.36
N LEU A 233 -11.84 -7.03 -13.23
CA LEU A 233 -10.78 -6.86 -12.23
C LEU A 233 -9.75 -7.96 -12.42
N VAL A 234 -8.51 -7.56 -12.67
CA VAL A 234 -7.38 -8.48 -12.85
C VAL A 234 -6.50 -8.40 -11.60
N GLY A 235 -6.29 -9.53 -10.94
CA GLY A 235 -5.48 -9.62 -9.73
C GLY A 235 -4.51 -10.79 -9.80
N GLU A 236 -3.27 -10.54 -9.36
CA GLU A 236 -2.26 -11.59 -9.23
C GLU A 236 -2.56 -12.56 -8.08
N GLU A 237 -3.16 -12.08 -7.00
CA GLU A 237 -3.54 -12.94 -5.88
C GLU A 237 -4.76 -13.81 -6.22
N ARG A 238 -4.80 -15.01 -5.64
CA ARG A 238 -5.88 -16.01 -5.85
C ARG A 238 -7.19 -15.69 -5.14
N ARG A 239 -7.24 -14.56 -4.44
CA ARG A 239 -8.31 -14.22 -3.50
C ARG A 239 -8.95 -12.88 -3.88
N ARG A 240 -10.20 -12.73 -3.46
CA ARG A 240 -10.90 -11.45 -3.50
C ARG A 240 -10.22 -10.42 -2.59
N PRO A 241 -10.44 -9.11 -2.81
CA PRO A 241 -9.84 -8.06 -1.99
C PRO A 241 -10.07 -8.26 -0.49
N TYR A 242 -9.05 -7.99 0.31
CA TYR A 242 -9.07 -8.14 1.77
C TYR A 242 -8.25 -7.03 2.46
N SER A 243 -8.48 -6.85 3.76
CA SER A 243 -7.79 -5.87 4.59
C SER A 243 -6.37 -6.34 4.93
N ARG A 244 -5.36 -5.55 4.57
CA ARG A 244 -3.94 -5.83 4.81
C ARG A 244 -3.37 -5.37 6.16
N PRO A 245 -3.86 -4.29 6.82
CA PRO A 245 -3.30 -3.86 8.11
C PRO A 245 -3.29 -4.90 9.23
N PRO A 246 -4.25 -5.86 9.30
CA PRO A 246 -4.19 -6.92 10.30
C PRO A 246 -3.07 -7.95 10.07
N LEU A 247 -2.46 -7.99 8.88
CA LEU A 247 -1.44 -8.99 8.53
C LEU A 247 -0.19 -8.90 9.41
N SER A 248 0.19 -7.71 9.88
CA SER A 248 1.29 -7.50 10.84
C SER A 248 0.84 -7.45 12.30
N LYS A 249 -0.45 -7.72 12.57
CA LYS A 249 -1.12 -7.54 13.87
C LYS A 249 -2.02 -8.74 14.19
N GLN A 250 -3.34 -8.54 14.21
CA GLN A 250 -4.33 -9.52 14.68
C GLN A 250 -4.31 -10.84 13.89
N TYR A 251 -4.04 -10.82 12.58
CA TYR A 251 -3.93 -12.05 11.81
C TYR A 251 -2.67 -12.85 12.17
N LEU A 252 -1.55 -12.14 12.34
CA LEU A 252 -0.28 -12.76 12.73
C LEU A 252 -0.35 -13.29 14.16
N ALA A 253 -1.08 -12.58 15.03
CA ALA A 253 -1.40 -12.99 16.39
C ALA A 253 -2.39 -14.17 16.50
N GLY A 254 -2.97 -14.61 15.39
CA GLY A 254 -3.97 -15.69 15.38
C GLY A 254 -5.37 -15.27 15.88
N GLU A 255 -5.62 -13.99 16.12
CA GLU A 255 -6.91 -13.44 16.57
C GLU A 255 -7.93 -13.36 15.43
N LEU A 256 -7.46 -13.19 14.19
CA LEU A 256 -8.30 -13.16 12.98
C LEU A 256 -7.95 -14.28 12.01
N THR A 257 -8.98 -14.90 11.44
CA THR A 257 -8.85 -15.82 10.32
C THR A 257 -8.72 -15.06 8.99
N SER A 258 -8.25 -15.75 7.93
CA SER A 258 -8.17 -15.16 6.59
C SER A 258 -9.52 -14.66 6.08
N ASP A 259 -10.60 -15.35 6.41
CA ASP A 259 -11.93 -15.08 5.87
C ASP A 259 -12.49 -13.78 6.46
N GLN A 260 -12.20 -13.52 7.75
CA GLN A 260 -12.56 -12.27 8.45
C GLN A 260 -11.84 -11.03 7.89
N LEU A 261 -10.78 -11.20 7.09
CA LEU A 261 -10.09 -10.08 6.45
C LEU A 261 -10.75 -9.66 5.13
N THR A 262 -11.53 -10.55 4.50
CA THR A 262 -12.14 -10.31 3.20
C THR A 262 -13.11 -9.14 3.29
N PHE A 263 -13.12 -8.26 2.28
CA PHE A 263 -14.15 -7.22 2.21
C PHE A 263 -15.46 -7.84 1.73
N GLU A 264 -16.51 -7.76 2.56
CA GLU A 264 -17.84 -8.24 2.17
C GLU A 264 -18.43 -7.32 1.10
N ALA A 265 -18.75 -7.88 -0.07
CA ALA A 265 -19.53 -7.17 -1.08
C ALA A 265 -21.02 -7.36 -0.77
N GLU A 266 -21.70 -6.32 -0.27
CA GLU A 266 -23.15 -6.37 0.00
C GLU A 266 -24.00 -6.66 -1.26
N GLN A 267 -23.45 -6.43 -2.46
CA GLN A 267 -24.10 -6.73 -3.74
C GLN A 267 -23.11 -7.36 -4.73
N ASP A 268 -23.63 -8.20 -5.62
CA ASP A 268 -22.85 -8.68 -6.76
C ASP A 268 -22.48 -7.48 -7.64
N LEU A 269 -21.19 -7.17 -7.70
CA LEU A 269 -20.61 -6.08 -8.48
C LEU A 269 -20.87 -6.23 -9.99
N ASP A 270 -21.36 -7.39 -10.43
CA ASP A 270 -21.49 -7.79 -11.83
C ASP A 270 -20.18 -7.53 -12.57
N ALA A 271 -19.10 -8.10 -12.02
CA ALA A 271 -17.75 -7.93 -12.52
C ALA A 271 -17.10 -9.28 -12.77
N HIS A 272 -16.28 -9.33 -13.83
CA HIS A 272 -15.43 -10.46 -14.14
C HIS A 272 -14.17 -10.38 -13.28
N TRP A 273 -13.94 -11.40 -12.45
CA TRP A 273 -12.76 -11.50 -11.59
C TRP A 273 -11.76 -12.45 -12.22
N LEU A 274 -10.67 -11.89 -12.75
CA LEU A 274 -9.51 -12.65 -13.23
C LEU A 274 -8.46 -12.67 -12.11
N LEU A 275 -8.58 -13.64 -11.21
CA LEU A 275 -7.65 -13.87 -10.09
C LEU A 275 -6.52 -14.82 -10.53
N ASP A 276 -5.44 -14.90 -9.75
CA ASP A 276 -4.24 -15.68 -10.12
C ASP A 276 -3.69 -15.29 -11.50
N THR A 277 -3.91 -14.04 -11.93
CA THR A 277 -3.65 -13.56 -13.28
C THR A 277 -2.67 -12.40 -13.26
N PRO A 278 -1.35 -12.66 -13.40
CA PRO A 278 -0.35 -11.62 -13.48
C PRO A 278 -0.43 -10.85 -14.80
N LEU A 279 -0.42 -9.53 -14.70
CA LEU A 279 -0.27 -8.64 -15.85
C LEU A 279 1.19 -8.60 -16.28
N THR A 280 1.43 -8.61 -17.59
CA THR A 280 2.79 -8.67 -18.16
C THR A 280 3.11 -7.47 -19.06
N GLY A 281 2.11 -6.67 -19.43
CA GLY A 281 2.30 -5.56 -20.36
C GLY A 281 1.07 -4.65 -20.49
N LEU A 282 1.29 -3.45 -21.03
CA LEU A 282 0.24 -2.52 -21.45
C LEU A 282 0.53 -2.06 -22.88
N ASP A 283 -0.37 -2.37 -23.81
CA ASP A 283 -0.34 -1.89 -25.19
C ASP A 283 -1.31 -0.71 -25.31
N LEU A 284 -0.79 0.51 -25.09
CA LEU A 284 -1.59 1.73 -25.19
C LEU A 284 -2.11 1.96 -26.61
N ALA A 285 -1.35 1.59 -27.65
CA ALA A 285 -1.76 1.79 -29.04
C ALA A 285 -2.99 0.95 -29.42
N ARG A 286 -3.13 -0.24 -28.82
CA ARG A 286 -4.29 -1.13 -29.03
C ARG A 286 -5.35 -1.04 -27.94
N GLY A 287 -5.11 -0.28 -26.87
CA GLY A 287 -6.01 -0.21 -25.71
C GLY A 287 -6.20 -1.58 -25.07
N SER A 288 -5.12 -2.29 -24.76
CA SER A 288 -5.20 -3.63 -24.16
C SER A 288 -4.12 -3.87 -23.12
N VAL A 289 -4.47 -4.59 -22.05
CA VAL A 289 -3.48 -5.17 -21.13
C VAL A 289 -3.06 -6.55 -21.62
N LEU A 290 -1.81 -6.92 -21.36
CA LEU A 290 -1.24 -8.21 -21.69
C LEU A 290 -1.25 -9.09 -20.44
N LEU A 291 -1.70 -10.32 -20.60
CA LEU A 291 -1.74 -11.32 -19.53
C LEU A 291 -0.60 -12.33 -19.71
N ARG A 292 -0.27 -13.06 -18.64
CA ARG A 292 0.59 -14.25 -18.73
C ARG A 292 0.02 -15.24 -19.75
N GLY A 293 0.87 -15.74 -20.65
CA GLY A 293 0.47 -16.61 -21.76
C GLY A 293 0.21 -15.89 -23.09
N GLY A 294 0.37 -14.56 -23.14
CA GLY A 294 0.30 -13.76 -24.37
C GLY A 294 -1.11 -13.31 -24.77
N GLU A 295 -2.13 -13.63 -23.95
CA GLU A 295 -3.48 -13.14 -24.14
C GLU A 295 -3.55 -11.61 -24.01
N ARG A 296 -4.42 -11.00 -24.82
CA ARG A 296 -4.71 -9.57 -24.81
C ARG A 296 -6.13 -9.33 -24.31
N LEU A 297 -6.26 -8.56 -23.24
CA LEU A 297 -7.55 -8.09 -22.75
C LEU A 297 -7.75 -6.63 -23.18
N PRO A 298 -8.58 -6.36 -24.21
CA PRO A 298 -8.88 -4.99 -24.63
C PRO A 298 -9.66 -4.26 -23.54
N PHE A 299 -9.57 -2.93 -23.53
CA PHE A 299 -10.32 -2.05 -22.65
C PHE A 299 -10.67 -0.75 -23.38
N ASP A 300 -11.74 -0.09 -22.95
CA ASP A 300 -12.05 1.29 -23.34
C ASP A 300 -11.60 2.28 -22.24
N GLY A 301 -11.44 1.81 -20.99
CA GLY A 301 -10.79 2.54 -19.89
C GLY A 301 -9.99 1.62 -18.97
N LEU A 302 -8.90 2.15 -18.40
CA LEU A 302 -7.99 1.42 -17.52
C LEU A 302 -7.81 2.15 -16.18
N VAL A 303 -8.01 1.42 -15.08
CA VAL A 303 -7.61 1.84 -13.73
C VAL A 303 -6.39 1.03 -13.30
N VAL A 304 -5.24 1.69 -13.14
CA VAL A 304 -4.02 1.08 -12.61
C VAL A 304 -4.04 1.17 -11.08
N ALA A 305 -4.25 0.04 -10.42
CA ALA A 305 -4.40 -0.09 -8.97
C ALA A 305 -3.56 -1.26 -8.42
N THR A 306 -2.40 -1.53 -9.02
CA THR A 306 -1.52 -2.68 -8.71
C THR A 306 -0.79 -2.54 -7.36
N GLY A 307 -0.80 -1.35 -6.77
CA GLY A 307 -0.22 -1.10 -5.45
C GLY A 307 1.30 -1.24 -5.41
N VAL A 308 1.80 -1.85 -4.34
CA VAL A 308 3.22 -1.99 -4.02
C VAL A 308 3.54 -3.38 -3.49
N ASP A 309 4.77 -3.83 -3.74
CA ASP A 309 5.41 -4.98 -3.10
C ASP A 309 6.30 -4.55 -1.92
N ALA A 310 6.61 -5.48 -1.02
CA ALA A 310 7.63 -5.26 0.00
C ALA A 310 9.02 -5.22 -0.64
N LYS A 311 9.86 -4.24 -0.23
CA LYS A 311 11.25 -4.20 -0.69
C LYS A 311 12.02 -5.41 -0.19
N ARG A 312 12.72 -6.06 -1.11
CA ARG A 312 13.73 -7.08 -0.81
C ARG A 312 15.11 -6.43 -0.70
N LEU A 313 16.03 -7.11 -0.02
CA LEU A 313 17.43 -6.73 0.09
C LEU A 313 18.22 -7.59 -0.93
N PRO A 314 18.86 -7.00 -1.96
CA PRO A 314 19.56 -7.77 -3.00
C PRO A 314 20.64 -8.74 -2.46
N GLU A 315 21.31 -8.35 -1.38
CA GLU A 315 22.34 -9.12 -0.70
C GLU A 315 21.81 -10.18 0.26
N ALA A 316 20.50 -10.18 0.56
CA ALA A 316 19.93 -11.22 1.42
C ALA A 316 19.85 -12.55 0.65
N PRO A 317 20.06 -13.70 1.33
CA PRO A 317 19.99 -15.02 0.70
C PRO A 317 18.63 -15.30 0.06
N VAL A 318 18.56 -15.20 -1.27
CA VAL A 318 17.31 -15.29 -2.05
C VAL A 318 16.61 -16.65 -1.89
N PHE A 319 17.38 -17.72 -1.67
CA PHE A 319 16.86 -19.09 -1.56
C PHE A 319 16.64 -19.54 -0.11
N SER A 320 16.91 -18.69 0.88
CA SER A 320 16.68 -19.03 2.28
C SER A 320 15.20 -18.88 2.61
N GLU A 321 14.57 -19.97 3.03
CA GLU A 321 13.21 -19.94 3.59
C GLU A 321 13.13 -19.16 4.91
N ARG A 322 14.28 -18.81 5.50
CA ARG A 322 14.39 -18.04 6.75
C ARG A 322 14.43 -16.53 6.50
N VAL A 323 14.45 -16.05 5.26
CA VAL A 323 14.35 -14.62 4.96
C VAL A 323 12.98 -14.33 4.34
N ARG A 324 12.14 -13.64 5.10
CA ARG A 324 10.72 -13.44 4.78
C ARG A 324 10.39 -11.96 4.59
N THR A 325 9.39 -11.67 3.77
CA THR A 325 8.72 -10.35 3.70
C THR A 325 7.35 -10.43 4.35
N ILE A 326 6.69 -9.29 4.55
CA ILE A 326 5.25 -9.28 4.86
C ILE A 326 4.52 -8.22 4.05
N ARG A 327 3.65 -8.66 3.14
CA ARG A 327 2.77 -7.78 2.37
C ARG A 327 1.44 -8.45 2.04
N THR A 328 1.49 -9.69 1.57
CA THR A 328 0.33 -10.49 1.18
C THR A 328 -0.12 -11.40 2.33
N LEU A 329 -1.32 -11.96 2.21
CA LEU A 329 -1.81 -12.98 3.12
C LEU A 329 -0.91 -14.23 3.11
N GLU A 330 -0.35 -14.58 1.95
CA GLU A 330 0.59 -15.69 1.80
C GLU A 330 1.91 -15.44 2.55
N ASP A 331 2.45 -14.22 2.45
CA ASP A 331 3.61 -13.81 3.25
C ASP A 331 3.32 -13.97 4.75
N ALA A 332 2.19 -13.41 5.21
CA ALA A 332 1.81 -13.43 6.62
C ALA A 332 1.54 -14.86 7.12
N ALA A 333 0.93 -15.71 6.30
CA ALA A 333 0.72 -17.12 6.61
C ALA A 333 2.06 -17.84 6.79
N THR A 334 3.02 -17.59 5.90
CA THR A 334 4.36 -18.19 5.99
C THR A 334 5.12 -17.74 7.24
N VAL A 335 5.03 -16.46 7.61
CA VAL A 335 5.57 -15.98 8.89
C VAL A 335 4.88 -16.69 10.04
N ARG A 336 3.54 -16.75 10.05
CA ARG A 336 2.77 -17.42 11.12
C ARG A 336 3.10 -18.90 11.28
N ILE A 337 3.30 -19.63 10.18
CA ILE A 337 3.77 -21.03 10.21
C ILE A 337 5.13 -21.13 10.92
N ALA A 338 6.08 -20.25 10.55
CA ALA A 338 7.39 -20.21 11.20
C ALA A 338 7.29 -19.88 12.70
N LEU A 339 6.31 -19.06 13.11
CA LEU A 339 6.09 -18.75 14.52
C LEU A 339 5.61 -19.95 15.33
N HIS A 340 4.54 -20.62 14.87
CA HIS A 340 3.84 -21.61 15.69
C HIS A 340 4.27 -23.05 15.44
N GLU A 341 4.49 -23.43 14.19
CA GLU A 341 4.79 -24.82 13.82
C GLU A 341 6.27 -25.13 14.00
N ALA A 342 7.15 -24.15 13.75
CA ALA A 342 8.60 -24.30 13.89
C ALA A 342 9.14 -23.86 15.27
N GLN A 343 8.28 -23.44 16.20
CA GLN A 343 8.62 -23.02 17.57
C GLN A 343 9.77 -22.00 17.63
N ALA A 344 9.78 -21.02 16.72
CA ALA A 344 10.79 -19.97 16.70
C ALA A 344 10.85 -19.22 18.05
N ARG A 345 12.05 -18.89 18.49
CA ARG A 345 12.34 -18.19 19.75
C ARG A 345 12.91 -16.80 19.53
N HIS A 346 13.74 -16.61 18.52
CA HIS A 346 14.38 -15.33 18.22
C HIS A 346 14.17 -14.93 16.76
N VAL A 347 13.57 -13.75 16.57
CA VAL A 347 13.29 -13.18 15.24
C VAL A 347 14.05 -11.87 15.07
N VAL A 348 14.72 -11.72 13.93
CA VAL A 348 15.34 -10.45 13.56
C VAL A 348 14.45 -9.72 12.56
N ILE A 349 14.18 -8.44 12.81
CA ILE A 349 13.43 -7.57 11.89
C ILE A 349 14.39 -6.54 11.31
N LEU A 350 14.47 -6.47 9.98
CA LEU A 350 15.24 -5.44 9.28
C LEU A 350 14.32 -4.29 8.86
N GLY A 351 14.42 -3.16 9.55
CA GLY A 351 13.70 -1.93 9.22
C GLY A 351 12.84 -1.36 10.35
N GLY A 352 13.10 -0.10 10.69
CA GLY A 352 12.42 0.65 11.75
C GLY A 352 11.22 1.46 11.29
N GLY A 353 10.48 0.96 10.29
CA GLY A 353 9.22 1.54 9.82
C GLY A 353 8.02 1.11 10.67
N PHE A 354 6.81 1.57 10.33
CA PHE A 354 5.60 1.21 11.08
C PHE A 354 5.37 -0.30 11.08
N VAL A 355 5.45 -0.96 9.93
CA VAL A 355 5.30 -2.42 9.81
C VAL A 355 6.32 -3.16 10.66
N GLY A 356 7.60 -2.76 10.62
CA GLY A 356 8.64 -3.40 11.44
C GLY A 356 8.42 -3.23 12.94
N CYS A 357 7.97 -2.05 13.36
CA CYS A 357 7.64 -1.79 14.77
C CYS A 357 6.37 -2.53 15.24
N GLU A 358 5.37 -2.68 14.37
CA GLU A 358 4.15 -3.47 14.66
C GLU A 358 4.44 -4.95 14.73
N LEU A 359 5.26 -5.48 13.80
CA LEU A 359 5.75 -6.85 13.88
C LEU A 359 6.48 -7.10 15.20
N ALA A 360 7.39 -6.20 15.59
CA ALA A 360 8.10 -6.33 16.85
C ALA A 360 7.13 -6.37 18.05
N CYS A 361 6.04 -5.60 17.99
CA CYS A 361 4.96 -5.66 18.98
C CYS A 361 4.34 -7.05 19.06
N THR A 362 3.77 -7.52 17.95
CA THR A 362 3.08 -8.81 17.91
C THR A 362 3.98 -9.97 18.33
N LEU A 363 5.24 -9.98 17.89
CA LEU A 363 6.19 -11.04 18.25
C LEU A 363 6.56 -11.03 19.73
N ARG A 364 6.79 -9.85 20.34
CA ARG A 364 7.04 -9.74 21.78
C ARG A 364 5.83 -10.17 22.62
N GLU A 365 4.62 -9.83 22.19
CA GLU A 365 3.38 -10.26 22.84
C GLU A 365 3.19 -11.79 22.77
N HIS A 366 3.80 -12.45 21.79
CA HIS A 366 3.86 -13.91 21.66
C HIS A 366 5.03 -14.56 22.40
N GLY A 367 5.77 -13.79 23.20
CA GLY A 367 6.85 -14.30 24.04
C GLY A 367 8.18 -14.56 23.32
N MET A 368 8.34 -14.07 22.08
CA MET A 368 9.59 -14.23 21.33
C MET A 368 10.62 -13.18 21.67
N ASP A 369 11.90 -13.53 21.59
CA ASP A 369 12.99 -12.57 21.52
C ASP A 369 12.99 -11.88 20.16
N VAL A 370 13.16 -10.57 20.16
CA VAL A 370 13.09 -9.75 18.95
C VAL A 370 14.25 -8.79 18.92
N THR A 371 15.04 -8.85 17.83
CA THR A 371 16.04 -7.83 17.51
C THR A 371 15.56 -7.02 16.31
N LEU A 372 15.50 -5.70 16.45
CA LEU A 372 15.13 -4.77 15.39
C LEU A 372 16.38 -4.02 14.92
N VAL A 373 16.86 -4.36 13.73
CA VAL A 373 18.05 -3.77 13.11
C VAL A 373 17.64 -2.69 12.11
N VAL A 374 18.19 -1.50 12.26
CA VAL A 374 17.79 -0.32 11.50
C VAL A 374 19.00 0.51 11.09
N HIS A 375 19.09 0.82 9.80
CA HIS A 375 20.20 1.58 9.23
C HIS A 375 20.32 3.03 9.74
N SER A 376 19.31 3.57 10.42
CA SER A 376 19.32 4.96 10.91
C SER A 376 18.59 5.14 12.22
N ALA A 377 19.09 6.06 13.05
CA ALA A 377 18.47 6.50 14.29
C ALA A 377 17.70 7.83 14.14
N PRO A 378 16.58 8.03 14.86
CA PRO A 378 15.80 7.03 15.59
C PRO A 378 14.87 6.23 14.66
N LEU A 379 14.06 5.33 15.23
CA LEU A 379 12.97 4.66 14.49
C LEU A 379 12.04 5.69 13.86
N LEU A 380 11.43 5.34 12.72
CA LEU A 380 10.49 6.21 11.98
C LEU A 380 11.02 7.61 11.63
N ARG A 381 12.34 7.85 11.67
CA ARG A 381 12.97 9.17 11.42
C ARG A 381 12.44 9.85 10.16
N ARG A 382 12.29 9.10 9.07
CA ARG A 382 11.84 9.64 7.77
C ARG A 382 10.41 10.21 7.82
N VAL A 383 9.56 9.67 8.70
CA VAL A 383 8.14 10.04 8.77
C VAL A 383 7.86 10.96 9.94
N LEU A 384 8.36 10.62 11.14
CA LEU A 384 8.04 11.32 12.38
C LEU A 384 9.17 12.23 12.89
N GLY A 385 10.33 12.23 12.21
CA GLY A 385 11.48 13.01 12.63
C GLY A 385 12.11 12.53 13.95
N PRO A 386 13.14 13.23 14.44
CA PRO A 386 13.95 12.77 15.56
C PRO A 386 13.22 12.78 16.90
N LYS A 387 12.40 13.80 17.20
CA LYS A 387 11.75 13.93 18.52
C LYS A 387 10.72 12.82 18.76
N VAL A 388 9.80 12.64 17.82
CA VAL A 388 8.71 11.65 17.97
C VAL A 388 9.23 10.23 17.70
N GLY A 389 10.16 10.05 16.76
CA GLY A 389 10.80 8.76 16.52
C GLY A 389 11.56 8.21 17.74
N ALA A 390 12.17 9.08 18.56
CA ALA A 390 12.82 8.68 19.81
C ALA A 390 11.84 8.08 20.82
N VAL A 391 10.61 8.62 20.92
CA VAL A 391 9.55 8.07 21.79
C VAL A 391 9.17 6.66 21.35
N VAL A 392 9.00 6.44 20.04
CA VAL A 392 8.71 5.09 19.50
C VAL A 392 9.84 4.12 19.84
N GLY A 393 11.09 4.54 19.68
CA GLY A 393 12.25 3.72 20.07
C GLY A 393 12.32 3.41 21.57
N ALA A 394 11.85 4.31 22.43
CA ALA A 394 11.79 4.07 23.88
C ALA A 394 10.71 3.03 24.24
N ILE A 395 9.55 3.10 23.60
CA ILE A 395 8.44 2.16 23.81
C ILE A 395 8.86 0.74 23.38
N GLN A 396 9.50 0.59 22.22
CA GLN A 396 9.99 -0.70 21.74
C GLN A 396 11.00 -1.33 22.73
N ARG A 397 11.99 -0.55 23.19
CA ARG A 397 12.98 -1.05 24.17
C ARG A 397 12.36 -1.43 25.50
N ARG A 398 11.41 -0.65 26.01
CA ARG A 398 10.71 -0.94 27.26
C ARG A 398 9.89 -2.24 27.19
N ALA A 399 9.40 -2.60 26.00
CA ALA A 399 8.75 -3.89 25.76
C ALA A 399 9.73 -5.07 25.57
N GLY A 400 11.04 -4.83 25.72
CA GLY A 400 12.08 -5.86 25.62
C GLY A 400 12.56 -6.15 24.20
N VAL A 401 12.28 -5.27 23.23
CA VAL A 401 12.89 -5.38 21.89
C VAL A 401 14.34 -4.88 21.95
N ASP A 402 15.26 -5.66 21.42
CA ASP A 402 16.64 -5.22 21.20
C ASP A 402 16.72 -4.33 19.95
N VAL A 403 16.77 -3.02 20.16
CA VAL A 403 16.72 -2.03 19.07
C VAL A 403 18.13 -1.55 18.72
N ARG A 404 18.66 -2.08 17.61
CA ARG A 404 19.97 -1.75 17.02
C ARG A 404 19.81 -0.72 15.90
N VAL A 405 20.21 0.53 16.16
CA VAL A 405 20.11 1.64 15.20
C VAL A 405 21.47 2.04 14.67
N ASN A 406 21.50 2.60 13.46
CA ASN A 406 22.73 2.88 12.72
C ASN A 406 23.56 1.59 12.50
N THR A 407 22.87 0.49 12.25
CA THR A 407 23.45 -0.85 12.13
C THR A 407 23.02 -1.46 10.81
N GLN A 408 23.94 -2.17 10.15
CA GLN A 408 23.70 -2.89 8.90
C GLN A 408 24.11 -4.36 9.03
N ILE A 409 23.57 -5.20 8.15
CA ILE A 409 24.01 -6.59 8.02
C ILE A 409 25.20 -6.61 7.06
N ALA A 410 26.32 -7.13 7.55
CA ALA A 410 27.55 -7.28 6.78
C ALA A 410 27.69 -8.66 6.13
N ASP A 411 27.07 -9.70 6.72
CA ASP A 411 27.12 -11.07 6.18
C ASP A 411 25.94 -11.92 6.65
N TRP A 412 25.58 -12.93 5.85
CA TRP A 412 24.47 -13.85 6.09
C TRP A 412 24.96 -15.30 5.99
N GLN A 413 24.71 -16.10 7.02
CA GLN A 413 25.09 -17.51 7.07
C GLN A 413 23.88 -18.36 7.47
N ASP A 414 23.32 -19.07 6.48
CA ASP A 414 22.21 -20.00 6.70
C ASP A 414 22.77 -21.39 7.03
N HIS A 415 22.53 -21.85 8.26
CA HIS A 415 22.96 -23.16 8.75
C HIS A 415 21.83 -24.20 8.73
N GLY A 416 20.74 -23.93 7.99
CA GLY A 416 19.60 -24.83 7.86
C GLY A 416 18.65 -24.74 9.05
N GLU A 417 19.12 -24.92 10.29
CA GLU A 417 18.30 -24.79 11.50
C GLU A 417 18.27 -23.36 12.05
N THR A 418 19.34 -22.59 11.83
CA THR A 418 19.52 -21.22 12.31
C THR A 418 20.08 -20.33 11.21
N LEU A 419 19.80 -19.04 11.31
CA LEU A 419 20.37 -18.00 10.46
C LEU A 419 21.27 -17.10 11.32
N ARG A 420 22.56 -17.08 10.99
CA ARG A 420 23.54 -16.19 11.61
C ARG A 420 23.72 -14.94 10.76
N LEU A 421 23.63 -13.79 11.40
CA LEU A 421 23.86 -12.49 10.81
C LEU A 421 25.11 -11.86 11.43
N ARG A 422 26.07 -11.43 10.61
CA ARG A 422 27.15 -10.57 11.09
C ARG A 422 26.76 -9.12 10.86
N LEU A 423 26.88 -8.30 11.90
CA LEU A 423 26.65 -6.86 11.83
C LEU A 423 27.90 -6.12 11.34
N ASP A 424 27.73 -4.87 10.92
CA ASP A 424 28.81 -3.98 10.48
C ASP A 424 29.79 -3.57 11.59
N ASP A 425 29.39 -3.70 12.86
CA ASP A 425 30.26 -3.56 14.03
C ASP A 425 31.02 -4.85 14.40
N GLY A 426 30.80 -5.94 13.65
CA GLY A 426 31.43 -7.24 13.87
C GLY A 426 30.69 -8.17 14.84
N ALA A 427 29.60 -7.72 15.49
CA ALA A 427 28.80 -8.59 16.33
C ALA A 427 28.06 -9.65 15.49
N GLU A 428 27.85 -10.84 16.06
CA GLU A 428 27.08 -11.92 15.45
C GLU A 428 25.72 -12.07 16.15
N LEU A 429 24.67 -12.30 15.37
CA LEU A 429 23.31 -12.54 15.83
C LEU A 429 22.80 -13.86 15.24
N ASP A 430 22.55 -14.86 16.08
CA ASP A 430 21.88 -16.10 15.69
C ASP A 430 20.36 -15.92 15.86
N CYS A 431 19.58 -16.26 14.84
CA CYS A 431 18.12 -16.17 14.86
C CYS A 431 17.45 -17.32 14.11
N ASP A 432 16.16 -17.54 14.35
CA ASP A 432 15.40 -18.57 13.65
C ASP A 432 15.01 -18.10 12.23
N PHE A 433 14.65 -16.83 12.09
CA PHE A 433 14.38 -16.21 10.79
C PHE A 433 14.42 -14.68 10.86
N VAL A 434 14.49 -14.07 9.68
CA VAL A 434 14.48 -12.63 9.45
C VAL A 434 13.20 -12.20 8.75
N VAL A 435 12.61 -11.09 9.18
CA VAL A 435 11.52 -10.40 8.46
C VAL A 435 12.01 -9.05 7.93
N LEU A 436 11.87 -8.85 6.62
CA LEU A 436 12.24 -7.62 5.93
C LEU A 436 11.10 -6.59 5.99
N GLY A 437 11.32 -5.50 6.73
CA GLY A 437 10.44 -4.34 6.89
C GLY A 437 11.01 -3.06 6.26
N LEU A 438 11.57 -3.18 5.06
CA LEU A 438 12.45 -2.17 4.42
C LEU A 438 11.72 -1.08 3.63
N GLY A 439 10.39 -1.04 3.73
CA GLY A 439 9.53 -0.21 2.89
C GLY A 439 9.03 -0.96 1.65
N SER A 440 8.59 -0.22 0.65
CA SER A 440 7.77 -0.73 -0.45
C SER A 440 8.30 -0.29 -1.82
N GLN A 441 7.97 -1.06 -2.85
CA GLN A 441 8.28 -0.76 -4.25
C GLN A 441 6.97 -0.78 -5.06
N PRO A 442 6.66 0.27 -5.84
CA PRO A 442 5.45 0.28 -6.66
C PRO A 442 5.50 -0.78 -7.76
N ARG A 443 4.36 -1.45 -7.97
CA ARG A 443 4.22 -2.54 -8.95
C ARG A 443 4.01 -2.00 -10.36
N THR A 444 5.09 -1.52 -10.95
CA THR A 444 5.14 -0.89 -12.28
C THR A 444 5.95 -1.70 -13.31
N GLU A 445 6.44 -2.89 -12.94
CA GLU A 445 7.26 -3.76 -13.78
C GLU A 445 6.59 -4.10 -15.12
N TRP A 446 5.28 -4.37 -15.10
CA TRP A 446 4.46 -4.67 -16.28
C TRP A 446 4.15 -3.45 -17.16
N LEU A 447 4.50 -2.24 -16.71
CA LEU A 447 4.29 -0.99 -17.44
C LEU A 447 5.56 -0.46 -18.11
N ARG A 448 6.70 -1.12 -17.93
CA ARG A 448 8.02 -0.63 -18.36
C ARG A 448 8.05 -0.21 -19.84
N ASP A 449 7.40 -0.99 -20.71
CA ASP A 449 7.40 -0.77 -22.16
C ASP A 449 6.12 -0.08 -22.66
N SER A 450 5.28 0.42 -21.74
CA SER A 450 4.00 1.03 -22.09
C SER A 450 4.10 2.48 -22.60
N GLY A 451 5.22 3.15 -22.32
CA GLY A 451 5.40 4.58 -22.54
C GLY A 451 4.87 5.49 -21.42
N LEU A 452 4.31 4.92 -20.34
CA LEU A 452 3.96 5.66 -19.12
C LEU A 452 5.20 6.10 -18.34
N GLU A 453 5.13 7.25 -17.66
CA GLU A 453 6.14 7.66 -16.68
C GLU A 453 5.94 6.89 -15.37
N VAL A 454 6.88 5.99 -15.03
CA VAL A 454 6.73 5.01 -13.94
C VAL A 454 7.88 4.98 -12.92
N SER A 455 8.72 6.02 -12.88
CA SER A 455 9.97 6.07 -12.08
C SER A 455 9.83 5.77 -10.58
N ASP A 456 8.76 6.23 -9.93
CA ASP A 456 8.39 5.90 -8.54
C ASP A 456 6.86 5.79 -8.47
N GLY A 457 6.33 4.79 -9.18
CA GLY A 457 4.91 4.62 -9.40
C GLY A 457 4.42 5.35 -10.66
N VAL A 458 3.16 5.14 -11.02
CA VAL A 458 2.54 5.77 -12.18
C VAL A 458 2.38 7.25 -11.92
N LEU A 459 3.07 8.09 -12.68
CA LEU A 459 2.90 9.53 -12.61
C LEU A 459 1.49 9.90 -13.08
N CYS A 460 0.80 10.69 -12.27
CA CYS A 460 -0.53 11.19 -12.55
C CYS A 460 -0.56 12.71 -12.58
N TRP A 461 -1.44 13.23 -13.42
CA TRP A 461 -1.94 14.59 -13.35
C TRP A 461 -2.70 14.81 -12.00
N PRO A 462 -2.91 16.06 -11.53
CA PRO A 462 -3.71 16.31 -10.33
C PRO A 462 -5.11 15.67 -10.31
N THR A 463 -5.64 15.24 -11.45
CA THR A 463 -6.95 14.57 -11.58
C THR A 463 -6.85 13.03 -11.63
N ALA A 464 -5.74 12.45 -11.18
CA ALA A 464 -5.44 11.00 -11.18
C ALA A 464 -5.25 10.33 -12.56
N HIS A 465 -5.37 11.07 -13.67
CA HIS A 465 -5.07 10.55 -15.01
C HIS A 465 -3.58 10.30 -15.17
N ALA A 466 -3.20 9.16 -15.74
CA ALA A 466 -1.81 8.80 -15.97
C ALA A 466 -1.17 9.73 -17.01
N VAL A 467 0.14 9.91 -16.86
CA VAL A 467 0.97 10.76 -17.72
C VAL A 467 2.00 9.90 -18.42
N ASP A 468 2.17 10.12 -19.72
CA ASP A 468 3.22 9.45 -20.49
C ASP A 468 4.60 10.08 -20.25
N GLN A 469 5.65 9.42 -20.71
CA GLN A 469 7.04 9.89 -20.57
C GLN A 469 7.32 11.25 -21.25
N TRP A 470 6.39 11.76 -22.07
CA TRP A 470 6.48 13.08 -22.72
C TRP A 470 5.61 14.15 -22.03
N GLY A 471 5.00 13.82 -20.88
CA GLY A 471 4.18 14.75 -20.12
C GLY A 471 2.74 14.88 -20.62
N ARG A 472 2.27 14.00 -21.52
CA ARG A 472 0.89 14.04 -22.02
C ARG A 472 -0.03 13.27 -21.09
N VAL A 473 -1.18 13.86 -20.80
CA VAL A 473 -2.23 13.24 -19.97
C VAL A 473 -3.05 12.28 -20.82
N LEU A 474 -3.22 11.05 -20.35
CA LEU A 474 -4.01 10.02 -21.03
C LEU A 474 -5.45 10.00 -20.49
N PRO A 475 -6.48 10.34 -21.30
CA PRO A 475 -7.86 10.42 -20.82
C PRO A 475 -8.48 9.08 -20.39
N HIS A 476 -7.96 7.97 -20.90
CA HIS A 476 -8.51 6.62 -20.72
C HIS A 476 -7.71 5.78 -19.72
N VAL A 477 -6.69 6.34 -19.09
CA VAL A 477 -5.87 5.66 -18.08
C VAL A 477 -5.79 6.52 -16.83
N VAL A 478 -6.24 5.99 -15.71
CA VAL A 478 -6.09 6.58 -14.38
C VAL A 478 -5.31 5.63 -13.48
N ALA A 479 -4.68 6.14 -12.43
CA ALA A 479 -4.07 5.30 -11.40
C ALA A 479 -4.61 5.62 -10.00
N ALA A 480 -4.60 4.63 -9.12
CA ALA A 480 -5.13 4.75 -7.76
C ALA A 480 -4.35 3.93 -6.72
N GLY A 481 -4.36 4.41 -5.48
CA GLY A 481 -3.75 3.74 -4.33
C GLY A 481 -2.22 3.83 -4.35
N ASP A 482 -1.56 2.87 -3.70
CA ASP A 482 -0.12 2.93 -3.40
C ASP A 482 0.79 3.07 -4.65
N VAL A 483 0.32 2.69 -5.84
CA VAL A 483 1.09 2.79 -7.10
C VAL A 483 1.06 4.19 -7.71
N ALA A 484 0.06 5.01 -7.37
CA ALA A 484 -0.15 6.29 -8.01
C ALA A 484 0.71 7.39 -7.36
N ARG A 485 1.41 8.14 -8.20
CA ARG A 485 2.26 9.27 -7.81
C ARG A 485 1.68 10.54 -8.42
N TRP A 486 1.16 11.45 -7.60
CA TRP A 486 0.49 12.66 -8.09
C TRP A 486 0.86 13.89 -7.25
N PRO A 487 0.75 15.10 -7.83
CA PRO A 487 0.91 16.34 -7.07
C PRO A 487 -0.32 16.59 -6.19
N ASN A 488 -0.11 16.69 -4.87
CA ASN A 488 -1.17 17.11 -3.96
C ASN A 488 -1.06 18.63 -3.71
N ALA A 489 -1.82 19.40 -4.48
CA ALA A 489 -1.81 20.86 -4.46
C ALA A 489 -2.19 21.48 -3.09
N ARG A 490 -2.72 20.69 -2.14
CA ARG A 490 -2.84 21.11 -0.73
C ARG A 490 -1.49 21.48 -0.12
N PHE A 491 -0.43 20.81 -0.56
CA PHE A 491 0.92 21.05 -0.11
C PHE A 491 1.71 21.78 -1.19
N ASP A 492 1.95 21.13 -2.34
CA ASP A 492 2.77 21.65 -3.43
C ASP A 492 2.57 20.81 -4.71
N GLU A 493 3.22 21.20 -5.80
CA GLU A 493 3.14 20.53 -7.10
C GLU A 493 4.12 19.34 -7.25
N VAL A 494 4.84 18.94 -6.18
CA VAL A 494 5.79 17.81 -6.26
C VAL A 494 5.02 16.50 -6.17
N PRO A 495 5.08 15.64 -7.21
CA PRO A 495 4.33 14.39 -7.20
C PRO A 495 4.89 13.38 -6.19
N ARG A 496 4.02 12.81 -5.37
CA ARG A 496 4.37 11.84 -4.32
C ARG A 496 3.37 10.69 -4.30
N ARG A 497 3.79 9.55 -3.74
CA ARG A 497 2.89 8.44 -3.40
C ARG A 497 2.47 8.53 -1.94
N VAL A 498 1.26 8.07 -1.64
CA VAL A 498 0.73 7.93 -0.29
C VAL A 498 0.26 6.49 -0.11
N GLU A 499 0.79 5.81 0.89
CA GLU A 499 0.60 4.36 1.08
C GLU A 499 -0.25 4.09 2.33
N HIS A 500 -1.51 4.50 2.28
CA HIS A 500 -2.42 4.41 3.43
C HIS A 500 -3.72 3.71 3.01
N LEU A 501 -4.26 2.87 3.89
CA LEU A 501 -5.50 2.13 3.63
C LEU A 501 -6.65 3.07 3.21
N ILE A 502 -6.81 4.17 3.94
CA ILE A 502 -7.83 5.18 3.69
C ILE A 502 -7.64 5.82 2.31
N HIS A 503 -6.39 6.11 1.99
CA HIS A 503 -6.04 6.76 0.74
C HIS A 503 -6.37 5.87 -0.46
N ALA A 504 -6.18 4.56 -0.34
CA ALA A 504 -6.59 3.60 -1.35
C ALA A 504 -8.10 3.68 -1.64
N VAL A 505 -8.95 3.87 -0.62
CA VAL A 505 -10.40 4.08 -0.81
C VAL A 505 -10.66 5.39 -1.53
N GLU A 506 -10.20 6.51 -0.96
CA GLU A 506 -10.48 7.86 -1.47
C GLU A 506 -9.97 8.02 -2.92
N MET A 507 -8.76 7.54 -3.22
CA MET A 507 -8.18 7.65 -4.56
C MET A 507 -8.82 6.68 -5.54
N GLY A 508 -9.20 5.47 -5.12
CA GLY A 508 -9.93 4.53 -5.97
C GLY A 508 -11.26 5.13 -6.46
N GLN A 509 -12.03 5.73 -5.54
CA GLN A 509 -13.26 6.44 -5.89
C GLN A 509 -12.99 7.65 -6.79
N HIS A 510 -11.98 8.46 -6.47
CA HIS A 510 -11.63 9.63 -7.26
C HIS A 510 -11.20 9.25 -8.69
N ALA A 511 -10.38 8.21 -8.85
CA ALA A 511 -9.92 7.74 -10.15
C ALA A 511 -11.08 7.23 -11.01
N ALA A 512 -12.06 6.53 -10.42
CA ALA A 512 -13.28 6.13 -11.12
C ALA A 512 -14.10 7.34 -11.61
N ASP A 513 -14.32 8.33 -10.73
CA ASP A 513 -15.02 9.57 -11.09
C ASP A 513 -14.25 10.34 -12.19
N ALA A 514 -12.92 10.39 -12.09
CA ALA A 514 -12.06 11.06 -13.05
C ALA A 514 -12.08 10.38 -14.42
N LEU A 515 -12.00 9.05 -14.47
CA LEU A 515 -12.06 8.27 -15.71
C LEU A 515 -13.37 8.51 -16.46
N LEU A 516 -14.50 8.57 -15.75
CA LEU A 516 -15.82 8.82 -16.36
C LEU A 516 -16.00 10.26 -16.87
N ARG A 517 -15.34 11.24 -16.23
CA ARG A 517 -15.45 12.66 -16.56
C ARG A 517 -14.42 13.15 -17.58
N GLY A 518 -13.29 12.46 -17.67
CA GLY A 518 -12.12 12.88 -18.43
C GLY A 518 -11.34 14.05 -17.77
N PRO A 519 -10.11 14.31 -18.25
CA PRO A 519 -9.17 15.20 -17.57
C PRO A 519 -9.58 16.68 -17.56
N GLY A 520 -10.44 17.11 -18.50
CA GLY A 520 -10.91 18.49 -18.60
C GLY A 520 -12.07 18.84 -17.65
N ARG A 521 -12.75 17.85 -17.07
CA ARG A 521 -13.92 18.04 -16.18
C ARG A 521 -13.75 17.39 -14.80
N ALA A 522 -12.71 16.59 -14.62
CA ALA A 522 -12.40 15.97 -13.34
C ALA A 522 -11.83 17.01 -12.36
N ASP A 523 -12.25 16.90 -11.09
CA ASP A 523 -11.72 17.72 -10.00
C ASP A 523 -10.27 17.35 -9.69
N ARG A 524 -9.51 18.26 -9.06
CA ARG A 524 -8.16 17.95 -8.56
C ARG A 524 -8.27 17.11 -7.29
N PHE A 525 -7.45 16.07 -7.18
CA PHE A 525 -7.34 15.23 -6.00
C PHE A 525 -6.42 15.85 -4.95
N THR A 526 -7.03 16.51 -3.95
CA THR A 526 -6.33 17.26 -2.89
C THR A 526 -6.64 16.74 -1.47
N PRO A 527 -6.48 15.43 -1.22
CA PRO A 527 -6.86 14.82 0.05
C PRO A 527 -5.98 15.33 1.22
N VAL A 528 -6.43 15.07 2.44
CA VAL A 528 -5.59 15.13 3.65
C VAL A 528 -5.19 13.70 3.99
N PRO A 529 -3.94 13.27 3.71
CA PRO A 529 -3.48 11.92 4.04
C PRO A 529 -3.66 11.61 5.54
N ARG A 530 -4.02 10.38 5.86
CA ARG A 530 -4.22 9.96 7.25
C ARG A 530 -3.95 8.48 7.43
N PHE A 531 -3.30 8.16 8.55
CA PHE A 531 -2.92 6.79 8.90
C PHE A 531 -2.85 6.64 10.43
N TRP A 532 -2.70 5.39 10.86
CA TRP A 532 -2.51 5.03 12.26
C TRP A 532 -1.52 3.88 12.40
N SER A 533 -1.04 3.70 13.62
CA SER A 533 -0.29 2.53 14.05
C SER A 533 -0.58 2.28 15.52
N GLU A 534 -0.57 1.01 15.91
CA GLU A 534 -0.73 0.57 17.30
C GLU A 534 0.53 -0.23 17.67
N GLN A 535 1.20 0.18 18.75
CA GLN A 535 2.47 -0.38 19.16
C GLN A 535 2.57 -0.42 20.68
N HIS A 536 2.64 -1.61 21.28
CA HIS A 536 2.79 -1.84 22.71
C HIS A 536 1.79 -1.04 23.56
N GLY A 537 0.51 -1.07 23.15
CA GLY A 537 -0.59 -0.34 23.80
C GLY A 537 -0.68 1.16 23.43
N ALA A 538 0.34 1.72 22.76
CA ALA A 538 0.28 3.10 22.27
C ALA A 538 -0.42 3.20 20.92
N ARG A 539 -1.29 4.20 20.80
CA ARG A 539 -1.99 4.56 19.57
C ARG A 539 -1.39 5.82 18.96
N ILE A 540 -0.80 5.65 17.78
CA ILE A 540 -0.22 6.73 16.97
C ILE A 540 -1.17 7.02 15.82
N GLN A 541 -1.63 8.27 15.70
CA GLN A 541 -2.46 8.70 14.58
C GLN A 541 -1.88 9.95 13.94
N ALA A 542 -1.97 10.03 12.63
CA ALA A 542 -1.46 11.15 11.87
C ALA A 542 -2.46 11.65 10.84
N VAL A 543 -2.48 12.97 10.66
CA VAL A 543 -3.16 13.68 9.58
C VAL A 543 -2.17 14.58 8.85
N GLY A 544 -2.27 14.66 7.53
CA GLY A 544 -1.31 15.34 6.66
C GLY A 544 -0.06 14.49 6.36
N MET A 545 1.03 15.17 5.99
CA MET A 545 2.32 14.59 5.64
C MET A 545 3.43 15.12 6.56
N PRO A 546 3.59 14.54 7.77
CA PRO A 546 4.62 14.95 8.73
C PRO A 546 6.04 14.99 8.16
N ALA A 547 6.35 14.09 7.21
CA ALA A 547 7.63 14.03 6.50
C ALA A 547 7.98 15.30 5.68
N LEU A 548 7.02 16.18 5.41
CA LEU A 548 7.28 17.48 4.76
C LEU A 548 7.70 18.56 5.77
N GLY A 549 7.59 18.29 7.06
CA GLY A 549 7.89 19.25 8.12
C GLY A 549 9.39 19.43 8.32
N THR A 550 9.82 20.68 8.44
CA THR A 550 11.19 21.04 8.85
C THR A 550 11.26 21.37 10.34
N ASP A 551 10.12 21.70 10.95
CA ASP A 551 9.98 21.97 12.39
C ASP A 551 8.87 21.09 12.99
N VAL A 552 9.04 20.70 14.26
CA VAL A 552 8.06 19.96 15.04
C VAL A 552 7.90 20.57 16.44
N GLU A 553 6.66 20.97 16.73
CA GLU A 553 6.21 21.58 17.98
C GLU A 553 5.26 20.63 18.71
N ILE A 554 5.46 20.44 20.01
CA ILE A 554 4.50 19.72 20.85
C ILE A 554 3.48 20.74 21.34
N VAL A 555 2.26 20.68 20.80
CA VAL A 555 1.21 21.69 21.02
C VAL A 555 0.31 21.34 22.19
N GLU A 556 0.22 20.05 22.53
CA GLU A 556 -0.50 19.55 23.68
C GLU A 556 0.24 18.35 24.29
N GLY A 557 0.09 18.18 25.60
CA GLY A 557 0.68 17.07 26.33
C GLY A 557 2.20 17.13 26.42
N SER A 558 2.85 15.97 26.56
CA SER A 558 4.30 15.88 26.66
C SER A 558 4.87 14.59 26.11
N LEU A 559 6.09 14.65 25.58
CA LEU A 559 6.84 13.46 25.14
C LEU A 559 7.12 12.51 26.31
N ARG A 560 7.29 13.04 27.54
CA ARG A 560 7.58 12.25 28.75
C ARG A 560 6.39 11.38 29.18
N SER A 561 5.18 11.91 29.06
CA SER A 561 3.96 11.17 29.39
C SER A 561 3.49 10.25 28.27
N GLU A 562 4.17 10.27 27.10
CA GLU A 562 3.78 9.51 25.91
C GLU A 562 2.32 9.78 25.52
N ARG A 563 1.88 11.01 25.81
CA ARG A 563 0.53 11.51 25.51
C ARG A 563 0.69 12.93 25.05
N PHE A 564 0.65 13.14 23.74
CA PHE A 564 0.91 14.44 23.15
C PHE A 564 0.35 14.58 21.74
N VAL A 565 0.23 15.84 21.30
CA VAL A 565 -0.02 16.21 19.91
C VAL A 565 1.20 16.97 19.39
N ALA A 566 1.80 16.46 18.31
CA ALA A 566 2.95 17.04 17.63
C ALA A 566 2.52 17.63 16.28
N ARG A 567 2.77 18.93 16.09
CA ARG A 567 2.49 19.66 14.86
C ARG A 567 3.77 19.85 14.04
N TYR A 568 3.70 19.52 12.76
CA TYR A 568 4.79 19.61 11.80
C TYR A 568 4.54 20.78 10.87
N THR A 569 5.53 21.66 10.74
CA THR A 569 5.45 22.83 9.87
C THR A 569 6.65 22.95 8.96
N ARG A 570 6.47 23.65 7.83
CA ARG A 570 7.56 24.03 6.93
C ARG A 570 7.46 25.51 6.56
N PRO A 571 8.58 26.20 6.29
CA PRO A 571 8.56 27.57 5.82
C PRO A 571 7.98 27.66 4.40
N THR A 572 7.17 28.68 4.16
CA THR A 572 6.72 29.09 2.82
C THR A 572 6.85 30.61 2.68
N ALA A 573 6.65 31.13 1.46
CA ALA A 573 6.60 32.57 1.21
C ALA A 573 5.52 33.30 2.05
N TYR A 574 4.46 32.59 2.45
CA TYR A 574 3.30 33.14 3.18
C TYR A 574 3.35 32.91 4.70
N GLY A 575 4.44 32.32 5.21
CA GLY A 575 4.58 31.93 6.61
C GLY A 575 4.72 30.41 6.78
N PRO A 576 4.83 29.92 8.03
CA PRO A 576 4.91 28.48 8.28
C PRO A 576 3.59 27.79 7.93
N GLN A 577 3.65 26.84 7.00
CA GLN A 577 2.51 26.00 6.61
C GLN A 577 2.47 24.76 7.50
N VAL A 578 1.28 24.41 8.00
CA VAL A 578 1.08 23.15 8.72
C VAL A 578 0.96 22.02 7.71
N VAL A 579 1.89 21.08 7.75
CA VAL A 579 1.94 19.97 6.78
C VAL A 579 1.51 18.65 7.37
N GLY A 580 1.61 18.47 8.69
CA GLY A 580 1.11 17.28 9.36
C GLY A 580 0.92 17.49 10.85
N VAL A 581 0.09 16.65 11.45
CA VAL A 581 -0.10 16.57 12.90
C VAL A 581 -0.16 15.11 13.29
N VAL A 582 0.55 14.75 14.37
CA VAL A 582 0.62 13.39 14.90
C VAL A 582 0.17 13.43 16.35
N ALA A 583 -0.83 12.63 16.69
CA ALA A 583 -1.22 12.39 18.07
C ALA A 583 -0.68 11.05 18.55
N PHE A 584 -0.21 11.05 19.79
CA PHE A 584 0.20 9.89 20.55
C PHE A 584 -0.76 9.75 21.73
N ASP A 585 -1.59 8.71 21.73
CA ASP A 585 -2.65 8.45 22.73
C ASP A 585 -3.56 9.66 23.02
N MET A 586 -3.79 10.47 21.98
CA MET A 586 -4.66 11.66 21.97
C MET A 586 -5.53 11.72 20.70
N PRO A 587 -6.28 10.64 20.37
CA PRO A 587 -7.07 10.51 19.14
C PRO A 587 -8.08 11.63 18.93
N VAL A 588 -8.74 12.06 20.02
CA VAL A 588 -9.80 13.07 19.99
C VAL A 588 -9.22 14.46 19.73
N GLN A 589 -8.13 14.79 20.42
CA GLN A 589 -7.48 16.10 20.31
C GLN A 589 -6.90 16.33 18.91
N LEU A 590 -6.47 15.26 18.23
CA LEU A 590 -6.00 15.33 16.83
C LEU A 590 -7.00 16.02 15.90
N LEU A 591 -8.30 15.84 16.14
CA LEU A 591 -9.35 16.32 15.24
C LEU A 591 -9.42 17.85 15.18
N ALA A 592 -9.11 18.53 16.30
CA ALA A 592 -9.06 19.99 16.37
C ALA A 592 -8.00 20.61 15.43
N TYR A 593 -7.06 19.81 14.92
CA TYR A 593 -5.98 20.27 14.06
C TYR A 593 -6.14 19.87 12.59
N ARG A 594 -7.15 19.08 12.24
CA ARG A 594 -7.34 18.56 10.87
C ARG A 594 -7.46 19.68 9.84
N ASP A 595 -8.23 20.72 10.15
CA ASP A 595 -8.50 21.81 9.20
C ASP A 595 -7.33 22.77 9.03
N GLN A 596 -6.30 22.65 9.88
CA GLN A 596 -5.06 23.42 9.74
C GLN A 596 -4.18 22.88 8.60
N ILE A 597 -4.36 21.62 8.17
CA ILE A 597 -3.47 20.95 7.21
C ILE A 597 -3.51 21.63 5.83
N GLY A 598 -2.35 22.10 5.38
CA GLY A 598 -2.17 22.88 4.15
C GLY A 598 -2.33 24.39 4.35
N GLY A 599 -2.84 24.84 5.51
CA GLY A 599 -2.97 26.25 5.85
C GLY A 599 -1.63 26.90 6.22
N SER A 600 -1.41 28.13 5.76
CA SER A 600 -0.31 28.98 6.24
C SER A 600 -0.72 29.72 7.50
N ARG A 601 0.10 29.67 8.54
CA ARG A 601 -0.13 30.49 9.74
C ARG A 601 0.41 31.89 9.48
N PRO A 602 -0.30 32.95 9.91
CA PRO A 602 0.26 34.29 9.90
C PRO A 602 1.58 34.25 10.65
N ARG A 603 2.63 34.90 10.11
CA ARG A 603 3.90 35.07 10.83
C ARG A 603 3.55 35.63 12.20
N ASN A 604 3.84 34.88 13.27
CA ASN A 604 3.85 35.46 14.60
C ASN A 604 4.81 36.65 14.51
N ARG A 605 4.27 37.88 14.61
CA ARG A 605 5.09 39.06 14.90
C ARG A 605 5.75 38.72 16.22
N VAL A 606 7.00 38.28 16.16
CA VAL A 606 7.83 38.13 17.35
C VAL A 606 7.67 39.43 18.12
N THR A 607 7.20 39.30 19.35
CA THR A 607 7.04 40.38 20.31
C THR A 607 8.36 41.12 20.45
N ALA A 608 8.52 42.20 19.69
CA ALA A 608 9.54 43.21 19.91
C ALA A 608 9.19 44.01 21.19
N ARG A 609 9.22 43.34 22.34
CA ARG A 609 9.16 43.93 23.68
C ARG A 609 10.12 43.18 24.60
N SER A 610 11.39 43.21 24.23
CA SER A 610 12.51 42.85 25.12
C SER A 610 13.78 43.44 24.53
N ARG A 611 13.95 44.75 24.73
CA ARG A 611 15.21 45.53 24.72
C ARG A 611 14.86 47.01 24.59
N ARG A 612 14.48 47.60 25.70
CA ARG A 612 14.75 49.00 26.08
C ARG A 612 13.99 49.28 27.37
N ARG A 613 14.68 49.13 28.50
CA ARG A 613 14.81 50.21 29.48
C ARG A 613 16.06 49.93 30.32
N ARG A 614 16.90 50.97 30.34
CA ARG A 614 17.98 51.19 31.30
C ARG A 614 17.40 51.27 32.70
#